data_AF-A0A1P8M579-F1
#
_entry.id   AF-A0A1P8M579-F1
#
_cell.length_a   1.000
_cell.length_b   1.000
_cell.length_c   1.000
_cell.angle_alpha   90.00
_cell.angle_beta   90.00
_cell.angle_gamma   90.00
#
_symmetry.space_group_name_H-M   'P 1'
#
loop_
_entity.id
_entity.type
_entity.pdbx_description
1 polymer ?
#
loop_
_entity_poly.entity_id
_entity_poly.type
_entity_poly.pdbx_seq_one_letter_code
_entity_poly.pdbx_strand_id
1 'polypeptide(L)'
;MEPWNVLLASHVIGALFVLAIGPVQILRRRRDRVHRTMGHLWVAAMYYVCFSSFWIVRDGHFSWLHGLSAFTIVTVTLGLVSAVRRNIPAHRGNMIGSYIGIVVAFGFAVSAPGRAIPRLLAEDLPTALYVTALVALSTAVVFLSLRRGGREGSGSQPTGQTVALAARGADRAPKTGP
;
A
#
# COMPACT_ATOMS: atom_id res chain seq x y z
N MET A 1 14.82 24.48 6.06
CA MET A 1 14.31 23.50 5.09
C MET A 1 13.04 24.10 4.52
N GLU A 2 13.05 24.62 3.30
CA GLU A 2 11.83 25.20 2.71
C GLU A 2 10.72 24.14 2.66
N PRO A 3 9.48 24.46 3.09
CA PRO A 3 8.37 23.49 3.17
C PRO A 3 8.06 22.83 1.82
N TRP A 4 8.33 23.53 0.73
CA TRP A 4 8.27 23.03 -0.64
C TRP A 4 9.13 21.77 -0.89
N ASN A 5 10.32 21.72 -0.28
CA ASN A 5 11.24 20.61 -0.46
C ASN A 5 10.76 19.35 0.28
N VAL A 6 10.13 19.52 1.44
CA VAL A 6 9.58 18.39 2.21
C VAL A 6 8.41 17.76 1.46
N LEU A 7 7.51 18.59 0.91
CA LEU A 7 6.38 18.12 0.12
C LEU A 7 6.84 17.39 -1.16
N LEU A 8 7.84 17.94 -1.86
CA LEU A 8 8.39 17.30 -3.04
C LEU A 8 9.03 15.95 -2.69
N ALA A 9 9.81 15.89 -1.62
CA ALA A 9 10.45 14.66 -1.18
C ALA A 9 9.41 13.59 -0.79
N SER A 10 8.40 13.96 -0.01
CA SER A 10 7.33 13.03 0.39
C SER A 10 6.48 12.58 -0.80
N HIS A 11 6.21 13.46 -1.78
CA HIS A 11 5.55 13.11 -3.04
C HIS A 11 6.34 12.06 -3.81
N VAL A 12 7.66 12.27 -3.99
CA VAL A 12 8.54 11.33 -4.70
C VAL A 12 8.59 9.98 -3.97
N ILE A 13 8.74 9.98 -2.64
CA ILE A 13 8.72 8.74 -1.84
C ILE A 13 7.39 7.99 -2.04
N GLY A 14 6.26 8.71 -2.00
CA GLY A 14 4.93 8.14 -2.26
C GLY A 14 4.82 7.54 -3.67
N ALA A 15 5.30 8.25 -4.68
CA ALA A 15 5.26 7.80 -6.08
C ALA A 15 6.08 6.52 -6.27
N LEU A 16 7.27 6.45 -5.68
CA LEU A 16 8.13 5.26 -5.71
C LEU A 16 7.51 4.08 -4.97
N PHE A 17 6.88 4.32 -3.82
CA PHE A 17 6.15 3.28 -3.09
C PHE A 17 5.03 2.68 -3.94
N VAL A 18 4.21 3.52 -4.58
CA VAL A 18 3.12 3.10 -5.48
C VAL A 18 3.67 2.29 -6.66
N LEU A 19 4.77 2.74 -7.26
CA LEU A 19 5.44 2.07 -8.37
C LEU A 19 5.96 0.67 -8.00
N ALA A 20 6.51 0.51 -6.79
CA ALA A 20 7.05 -0.76 -6.32
C ALA A 20 5.94 -1.76 -5.92
N ILE A 21 4.89 -1.29 -5.25
CA ILE A 21 3.81 -2.16 -4.75
C ILE A 21 2.87 -2.60 -5.88
N GLY A 22 2.65 -1.76 -6.90
CA GLY A 22 1.72 -2.04 -7.99
C GLY A 22 1.94 -3.38 -8.71
N PRO A 23 3.15 -3.68 -9.23
CA PRO A 23 3.44 -4.93 -9.93
C PRO A 23 3.29 -6.14 -9.02
N VAL A 24 3.77 -6.03 -7.77
CA VAL A 24 3.65 -7.10 -6.78
C VAL A 24 2.18 -7.45 -6.57
N GLN A 25 1.30 -6.47 -6.51
CA GLN A 25 -0.14 -6.69 -6.34
C GLN A 25 -0.83 -7.22 -7.61
N ILE A 26 -0.39 -6.79 -8.80
CA ILE A 26 -0.94 -7.22 -10.08
C ILE A 26 -0.55 -8.68 -10.41
N LEU A 27 0.70 -9.05 -10.15
CA LEU A 27 1.25 -10.38 -10.43
C LEU A 27 0.87 -11.43 -9.39
N ARG A 28 0.38 -11.00 -8.22
CA ARG A 28 0.07 -11.91 -7.12
C ARG A 28 -1.21 -12.71 -7.40
N ARG A 29 -1.04 -14.03 -7.48
CA ARG A 29 -2.12 -14.98 -7.80
C ARG A 29 -3.12 -15.20 -6.65
N ARG A 30 -2.71 -14.95 -5.38
CA ARG A 30 -3.60 -15.07 -4.20
C ARG A 30 -4.20 -13.72 -3.80
N ARG A 31 -5.53 -13.61 -3.89
CA ARG A 31 -6.31 -12.46 -3.42
C ARG A 31 -6.74 -12.61 -1.96
N ASP A 32 -5.76 -12.77 -1.07
CA ASP A 32 -5.99 -12.97 0.36
C ASP A 32 -6.11 -11.64 1.13
N ARG A 33 -6.17 -11.71 2.46
CA ARG A 33 -6.27 -10.54 3.35
C ARG A 33 -5.11 -9.55 3.16
N VAL A 34 -3.91 -10.03 2.82
CA VAL A 34 -2.73 -9.20 2.52
C VAL A 34 -2.96 -8.38 1.24
N HIS A 35 -3.57 -8.98 0.21
CA HIS A 35 -3.90 -8.24 -1.02
C HIS A 35 -4.84 -7.06 -0.73
N ARG A 36 -5.85 -7.28 0.13
CA ARG A 36 -6.79 -6.21 0.52
C ARG A 36 -6.09 -5.11 1.30
N THR A 37 -5.31 -5.43 2.34
CA THR A 37 -4.64 -4.41 3.15
C THR A 37 -3.62 -3.61 2.35
N MET A 38 -2.77 -4.28 1.57
CA MET A 38 -1.82 -3.62 0.69
C MET A 38 -2.53 -2.82 -0.42
N GLY A 39 -3.71 -3.26 -0.86
CA GLY A 39 -4.52 -2.54 -1.84
C GLY A 39 -5.04 -1.20 -1.30
N HIS A 40 -5.50 -1.18 -0.04
CA HIS A 40 -5.92 0.07 0.62
C HIS A 40 -4.74 1.02 0.82
N LEU A 41 -3.58 0.50 1.24
CA LEU A 41 -2.36 1.30 1.37
C LEU A 41 -1.92 1.89 0.03
N TRP A 42 -1.99 1.10 -1.04
CA TRP A 42 -1.67 1.57 -2.39
C TRP A 42 -2.62 2.67 -2.85
N VAL A 43 -3.93 2.51 -2.63
CA VAL A 43 -4.95 3.53 -2.96
C VAL A 43 -4.71 4.82 -2.17
N ALA A 44 -4.45 4.73 -0.87
CA ALA A 44 -4.16 5.89 -0.03
C ALA A 44 -2.89 6.63 -0.50
N ALA A 45 -1.82 5.88 -0.81
CA ALA A 45 -0.59 6.45 -1.34
C ALA A 45 -0.81 7.10 -2.71
N MET A 46 -1.61 6.50 -3.59
CA MET A 46 -1.93 7.09 -4.90
C MET A 46 -2.70 8.41 -4.74
N TYR A 47 -3.69 8.48 -3.86
CA TYR A 47 -4.37 9.75 -3.57
C TYR A 47 -3.41 10.79 -3.03
N TYR A 48 -2.54 10.43 -2.09
CA TYR A 48 -1.54 11.35 -1.56
C TYR A 48 -0.65 11.93 -2.67
N VAL A 49 -0.15 11.08 -3.59
CA VAL A 49 0.67 11.49 -4.73
C VAL A 49 -0.12 12.43 -5.66
N CYS A 50 -1.37 12.10 -6.00
CA CYS A 50 -2.20 12.97 -6.85
C CYS A 50 -2.48 14.32 -6.18
N PHE A 51 -2.87 14.34 -4.90
CA PHE A 51 -3.15 15.59 -4.17
C PHE A 51 -1.92 16.46 -4.00
N SER A 52 -0.79 15.86 -3.62
CA SER A 52 0.48 16.61 -3.52
C SER A 52 0.95 17.12 -4.88
N SER A 53 0.63 16.43 -5.99
CA SER A 53 0.91 16.94 -7.34
C SER A 53 0.19 18.25 -7.65
N PHE A 54 -1.02 18.47 -7.13
CA PHE A 54 -1.75 19.74 -7.33
C PHE A 54 -1.13 20.90 -6.57
N TRP A 55 -0.43 20.62 -5.47
CA TRP A 55 0.31 21.66 -4.73
C TRP A 55 1.67 21.94 -5.36
N ILE A 56 2.27 20.97 -6.06
CA ILE A 56 3.51 21.14 -6.84
C ILE A 56 3.18 21.85 -8.18
N VAL A 57 2.59 23.04 -8.10
CA VAL A 57 2.39 23.91 -9.27
C VAL A 57 3.72 24.57 -9.60
N ARG A 58 4.27 24.26 -10.77
CA ARG A 58 5.34 25.07 -11.35
C ARG A 58 4.71 26.18 -12.19
N ASP A 59 5.07 27.42 -11.90
CA ASP A 59 4.84 28.58 -12.76
C ASP A 59 3.36 28.95 -13.02
N GLY A 60 2.46 28.63 -12.10
CA GLY A 60 1.06 29.09 -12.13
C GLY A 60 0.16 28.45 -13.20
N HIS A 61 0.64 27.45 -13.95
CA HIS A 61 -0.12 26.80 -15.02
C HIS A 61 -0.44 25.33 -14.72
N PHE A 62 -1.69 24.93 -14.99
CA PHE A 62 -2.10 23.53 -14.99
C PHE A 62 -1.41 22.78 -16.13
N SER A 63 -0.42 21.96 -15.79
CA SER A 63 0.22 21.07 -16.76
C SER A 63 -0.63 19.81 -17.00
N TRP A 64 -0.35 19.10 -18.11
CA TRP A 64 -0.95 17.80 -18.42
C TRP A 64 -0.89 16.79 -17.26
N LEU A 65 0.14 16.85 -16.41
CA LEU A 65 0.29 15.99 -15.22
C LEU A 65 -0.81 16.20 -14.17
N HIS A 66 -1.40 17.40 -14.10
CA HIS A 66 -2.53 17.68 -13.22
C HIS A 66 -3.81 17.03 -13.75
N GLY A 67 -4.02 17.08 -15.07
CA GLY A 67 -5.11 16.35 -15.74
C GLY A 67 -4.98 14.85 -15.52
N LEU A 68 -3.77 14.31 -15.65
CA LEU A 68 -3.46 12.91 -15.35
C LEU A 68 -3.72 12.56 -13.88
N SER A 69 -3.40 13.46 -12.95
CA SER A 69 -3.67 13.28 -11.52
C SER A 69 -5.18 13.24 -11.24
N ALA A 70 -5.96 14.15 -11.81
CA ALA A 70 -7.42 14.15 -11.69
C ALA A 70 -8.02 12.85 -12.27
N PHE A 71 -7.58 12.45 -13.45
CA PHE A 71 -7.98 11.20 -14.08
C PHE A 71 -7.61 9.97 -13.22
N THR A 72 -6.43 9.98 -12.60
CA THR A 72 -5.98 8.91 -11.70
C THR A 72 -6.86 8.82 -10.45
N ILE A 73 -7.22 9.95 -9.84
CA ILE A 73 -8.17 9.98 -8.71
C ILE A 73 -9.50 9.33 -9.10
N VAL A 74 -10.05 9.70 -10.26
CA VAL A 74 -11.32 9.15 -10.75
C VAL A 74 -11.21 7.64 -10.98
N THR A 75 -10.19 7.18 -11.71
CA THR A 75 -10.00 5.75 -12.02
C THR A 75 -9.77 4.92 -10.76
N VAL A 76 -8.98 5.40 -9.81
CA VAL A 76 -8.78 4.73 -8.51
C VAL A 76 -10.09 4.63 -7.74
N THR A 77 -10.87 5.72 -7.69
CA THR A 77 -12.19 5.72 -7.04
C THR A 77 -13.13 4.70 -7.69
N LEU A 78 -13.21 4.70 -9.02
CA LEU A 78 -14.03 3.75 -9.78
C LEU A 78 -13.56 2.31 -9.55
N GLY A 79 -12.25 2.08 -9.46
CA GLY A 79 -11.69 0.78 -9.13
C GLY A 79 -12.07 0.31 -7.73
N LEU A 80 -12.09 1.21 -6.73
CA LEU A 80 -12.54 0.89 -5.37
C LEU A 80 -14.04 0.57 -5.33
N VAL A 81 -14.87 1.40 -5.96
CA VAL A 81 -16.32 1.17 -6.07
C VAL A 81 -16.61 -0.15 -6.80
N SER A 82 -15.86 -0.46 -7.86
CA SER A 82 -15.97 -1.72 -8.58
C SER A 82 -15.62 -2.92 -7.70
N ALA A 83 -14.62 -2.79 -6.81
CA ALA A 83 -14.30 -3.84 -5.83
C ALA A 83 -15.45 -4.06 -4.84
N VAL A 84 -16.05 -2.99 -4.32
CA VAL A 84 -17.20 -3.06 -3.40
C VAL A 84 -18.40 -3.71 -4.08
N ARG A 85 -18.66 -3.36 -5.35
CA ARG A 85 -19.72 -3.95 -6.18
C ARG A 85 -19.39 -5.37 -6.70
N ARG A 86 -18.26 -5.96 -6.28
CA ARG A 86 -17.74 -7.27 -6.74
C ARG A 86 -17.53 -7.38 -8.25
N ASN A 87 -17.43 -6.26 -8.97
CA ASN A 87 -17.06 -6.25 -10.38
C ASN A 87 -15.52 -6.28 -10.52
N ILE A 88 -14.96 -7.48 -10.41
CA ILE A 88 -13.52 -7.71 -10.42
C ILE A 88 -12.85 -7.35 -11.76
N PRO A 89 -13.46 -7.63 -12.95
CA PRO A 89 -12.91 -7.17 -14.21
C PRO A 89 -12.73 -5.64 -14.26
N ALA A 90 -13.75 -4.88 -13.87
CA ALA A 90 -13.68 -3.42 -13.84
C ALA A 90 -12.69 -2.91 -12.78
N HIS A 91 -12.64 -3.53 -11.59
CA HIS A 91 -11.63 -3.20 -10.57
C HIS A 91 -10.21 -3.35 -11.11
N ARG A 92 -9.90 -4.48 -11.76
CA ARG A 92 -8.57 -4.74 -12.32
C ARG A 92 -8.22 -3.77 -13.44
N GLY A 93 -9.14 -3.51 -14.37
CA GLY A 93 -8.92 -2.57 -15.46
C GLY A 93 -8.58 -1.17 -14.96
N ASN A 94 -9.36 -0.66 -14.00
CA ASN A 94 -9.12 0.64 -13.38
C ASN A 94 -7.77 0.70 -12.65
N MET A 95 -7.46 -0.30 -11.81
CA MET A 95 -6.20 -0.32 -11.05
C MET A 95 -4.96 -0.42 -11.95
N ILE A 96 -5.02 -1.22 -13.03
CA ILE A 96 -3.95 -1.32 -14.02
C ILE A 96 -3.81 0.00 -14.79
N GLY A 97 -4.92 0.61 -15.19
CA GLY A 97 -4.93 1.91 -15.87
C GLY A 97 -4.28 3.00 -15.01
N SER A 98 -4.65 3.11 -13.73
CA SER A 98 -4.04 4.04 -12.79
C SER A 98 -2.53 3.75 -12.58
N TYR A 99 -2.13 2.47 -12.57
CA TYR A 99 -0.71 2.09 -12.49
C TYR A 99 0.09 2.51 -13.73
N ILE A 100 -0.46 2.32 -14.93
CA ILE A 100 0.16 2.80 -16.18
C ILE A 100 0.28 4.32 -16.15
N GLY A 101 -0.74 5.03 -15.63
CA GLY A 101 -0.74 6.47 -15.47
C GLY A 101 0.47 6.97 -14.66
N ILE A 102 0.74 6.38 -13.49
CA ILE A 102 1.90 6.79 -12.68
C ILE A 102 3.24 6.41 -13.34
N VAL A 103 3.32 5.30 -14.08
CA VAL A 103 4.53 4.93 -14.83
C VAL A 103 4.83 5.95 -15.93
N VAL A 104 3.82 6.37 -16.69
CA VAL A 104 3.95 7.41 -17.72
C VAL A 104 4.31 8.75 -17.09
N ALA A 105 3.65 9.13 -15.99
CA ALA A 105 3.95 10.36 -15.25
C ALA A 105 5.41 10.38 -14.76
N PHE A 106 5.89 9.26 -14.19
CA PHE A 106 7.26 9.11 -13.74
C PHE A 106 8.25 9.16 -14.92
N GLY A 107 7.97 8.44 -16.01
CA GLY A 107 8.79 8.49 -17.22
C GLY A 107 8.96 9.90 -17.77
N PHE A 108 7.86 10.68 -17.82
CA PHE A 108 7.89 12.09 -18.22
C PHE A 108 8.64 12.98 -17.22
N ALA A 109 8.47 12.73 -15.92
CA ALA A 109 9.18 13.48 -14.88
C ALA A 109 10.71 13.27 -14.93
N VAL A 110 11.15 12.06 -15.33
CA VAL A 110 12.56 11.68 -15.48
C VAL A 110 13.14 12.12 -16.84
N SER A 111 12.35 12.17 -17.91
CA SER A 111 12.82 12.54 -19.25
C SER A 111 12.86 14.05 -19.55
N ALA A 112 12.25 14.89 -18.71
CA ALA A 112 12.21 16.34 -18.92
C ALA A 112 13.60 16.99 -18.71
N PRO A 113 14.22 17.61 -19.75
CA PRO A 113 15.52 18.26 -19.63
C PRO A 113 15.44 19.48 -18.69
N GLY A 114 16.42 19.64 -17.78
CA GLY A 114 16.51 20.80 -16.88
C GLY A 114 15.83 20.67 -15.51
N ARG A 115 15.27 19.51 -15.14
CA ARG A 115 14.86 19.21 -13.75
C ARG A 115 16.04 18.63 -12.96
N ALA A 116 16.07 18.76 -11.63
CA ALA A 116 17.16 18.25 -10.78
C ALA A 116 17.21 16.71 -10.66
N ILE A 117 16.21 15.99 -11.20
CA ILE A 117 16.06 14.53 -11.08
C ILE A 117 17.03 13.76 -12.00
N PRO A 118 17.26 14.12 -13.28
CA PRO A 118 18.20 13.42 -14.15
C PRO A 118 19.65 13.57 -13.68
N ARG A 119 20.00 14.64 -12.94
CA ARG A 119 21.37 14.84 -12.44
C ARG A 119 21.72 13.96 -11.23
N LEU A 120 20.73 13.58 -10.41
CA LEU A 120 20.90 12.65 -9.29
C LEU A 120 20.73 11.18 -9.69
N LEU A 121 20.03 10.89 -10.81
CA LEU A 121 19.84 9.54 -11.32
C LEU A 121 20.92 9.10 -12.33
N ALA A 122 21.59 10.03 -13.01
CA ALA A 122 22.62 9.71 -14.02
C ALA A 122 24.05 9.65 -13.47
N GLU A 123 24.34 10.26 -12.31
CA GLU A 123 25.72 10.39 -11.80
C GLU A 123 25.98 9.55 -10.51
N ASP A 124 24.97 9.27 -9.67
CA ASP A 124 25.17 8.62 -8.36
C ASP A 124 24.41 7.28 -8.21
N LEU A 125 25.05 6.19 -8.66
CA LEU A 125 24.64 4.81 -8.38
C LEU A 125 24.27 4.55 -6.89
N PRO A 126 24.96 5.13 -5.88
CA PRO A 126 24.62 4.93 -4.48
C PRO A 126 23.26 5.50 -4.07
N THR A 127 22.84 6.64 -4.63
CA THR A 127 21.56 7.28 -4.29
C THR A 127 20.39 6.46 -4.83
N ALA A 128 20.53 5.94 -6.06
CA ALA A 128 19.55 5.02 -6.64
C ALA A 128 19.44 3.72 -5.83
N LEU A 129 20.57 3.14 -5.40
CA LEU A 129 20.59 1.95 -4.54
C LEU A 129 20.00 2.23 -3.15
N TYR A 130 20.27 3.39 -2.56
CA TYR A 130 19.74 3.78 -1.26
C TYR A 130 18.21 3.96 -1.29
N VAL A 131 17.69 4.65 -2.31
CA VAL A 131 16.25 4.87 -2.47
C VAL A 131 15.54 3.55 -2.77
N THR A 132 16.08 2.72 -3.65
CA THR A 132 15.52 1.38 -3.93
C THR A 132 15.58 0.48 -2.69
N ALA A 133 16.66 0.53 -1.91
CA ALA A 133 16.78 -0.21 -0.65
C ALA A 133 15.76 0.26 0.40
N LEU A 134 15.54 1.57 0.56
CA LEU A 134 14.53 2.11 1.47
C LEU A 134 13.10 1.72 1.08
N VAL A 135 12.79 1.76 -0.22
CA VAL A 135 11.49 1.34 -0.74
C VAL A 135 11.30 -0.18 -0.60
N ALA A 136 12.35 -0.97 -0.87
CA ALA A 136 12.33 -2.41 -0.69
C ALA A 136 12.22 -2.80 0.78
N LEU A 137 12.94 -2.10 1.67
CA LEU A 137 12.91 -2.31 3.11
C LEU A 137 11.56 -1.93 3.71
N SER A 138 11.01 -0.75 3.39
CA SER A 138 9.68 -0.35 3.87
C SER A 138 8.60 -1.32 3.37
N THR A 139 8.66 -1.72 2.10
CA THR A 139 7.79 -2.77 1.54
C THR A 139 7.94 -4.10 2.27
N ALA A 140 9.18 -4.57 2.49
CA ALA A 140 9.47 -5.81 3.19
C ALA A 140 9.03 -5.75 4.65
N VAL A 141 9.26 -4.66 5.36
CA VAL A 141 8.84 -4.46 6.75
C VAL A 141 7.31 -4.46 6.84
N VAL A 142 6.61 -3.68 6.03
CA VAL A 142 5.13 -3.66 6.01
C VAL A 142 4.58 -5.05 5.66
N PHE A 143 5.16 -5.72 4.67
CA PHE A 143 4.75 -7.05 4.25
C PHE A 143 5.02 -8.13 5.31
N LEU A 144 6.18 -8.10 5.96
CA LEU A 144 6.54 -9.03 7.03
C LEU A 144 5.74 -8.77 8.30
N SER A 145 5.50 -7.52 8.67
CA SER A 145 4.62 -7.14 9.79
C SER A 145 3.19 -7.63 9.59
N LEU A 146 2.64 -7.48 8.38
CA LEU A 146 1.31 -7.99 8.04
C LEU A 146 1.25 -9.51 7.97
N ARG A 147 2.35 -10.19 7.62
CA ARG A 147 2.46 -11.66 7.68
C ARG A 147 2.62 -12.18 9.11
N ARG A 148 3.30 -11.44 9.98
CA ARG A 148 3.55 -11.82 11.38
C ARG A 148 2.32 -11.64 12.27
N GLY A 149 1.53 -10.58 12.07
CA GLY A 149 0.30 -10.33 12.84
C GLY A 149 -0.80 -11.39 12.69
N GLY A 150 -0.65 -12.35 11.77
CA GLY A 150 -1.53 -13.53 11.68
C GLY A 150 -1.17 -14.69 12.62
N ARG A 151 0.00 -14.63 13.30
CA ARG A 151 0.49 -15.71 14.19
C ARG A 151 0.34 -15.40 15.68
N GLU A 152 0.14 -14.14 16.06
CA GLU A 152 0.04 -13.72 17.47
C GLU A 152 -1.39 -13.78 18.05
N GLY A 153 -2.40 -14.05 17.22
CA GLY A 153 -3.81 -14.14 17.63
C GLY A 153 -4.30 -15.52 18.09
N SER A 154 -3.42 -16.46 18.43
CA SER A 154 -3.79 -17.81 18.90
C SER A 154 -3.06 -18.18 20.21
N GLY A 155 -3.05 -17.23 21.14
CA GLY A 155 -2.31 -17.32 22.41
C GLY A 155 -3.16 -17.22 23.67
N SER A 156 -4.49 -17.41 23.60
CA SER A 156 -5.35 -17.54 24.79
C SER A 156 -6.13 -18.86 24.75
N GLN A 157 -5.43 -19.92 25.14
CA GLN A 157 -5.96 -21.20 25.66
C GLN A 157 -6.87 -20.93 26.91
N PRO A 158 -7.73 -21.88 27.33
CA PRO A 158 -9.18 -21.77 27.19
C PRO A 158 -9.90 -21.71 28.56
N THR A 159 -10.75 -20.71 28.75
CA THR A 159 -11.64 -20.61 29.93
C THR A 159 -12.60 -21.80 30.08
N GLY A 160 -12.73 -22.67 29.08
CA GLY A 160 -13.55 -23.88 29.12
C GLY A 160 -12.97 -25.06 29.92
N GLN A 161 -11.65 -25.11 30.16
CA GLN A 161 -11.06 -26.22 30.93
C GLN A 161 -11.32 -26.11 32.44
N THR A 162 -11.42 -24.89 32.99
CA THR A 162 -11.71 -24.68 34.41
C THR A 162 -13.13 -25.15 34.77
N VAL A 163 -14.10 -24.95 33.87
CA VAL A 163 -15.49 -25.40 34.05
C VAL A 163 -15.60 -26.92 33.89
N ALA A 164 -14.87 -27.51 32.93
CA ALA A 164 -14.86 -28.95 32.71
C ALA A 164 -14.15 -29.74 33.82
N LEU A 165 -13.11 -29.18 34.44
CA LEU A 165 -12.45 -29.78 35.61
C LEU A 165 -13.33 -29.69 36.86
N ALA A 166 -14.02 -28.56 37.08
CA ALA A 166 -14.96 -28.37 38.17
C ALA A 166 -16.16 -29.34 38.10
N ALA A 167 -16.70 -29.57 36.90
CA ALA A 167 -17.79 -30.52 36.69
C ALA A 167 -17.39 -31.98 36.94
N ARG A 168 -16.13 -32.36 36.71
CA ARG A 168 -15.62 -33.72 36.97
C ARG A 168 -15.34 -34.02 38.46
N GLY A 169 -15.26 -32.99 39.31
CA GLY A 169 -15.07 -33.16 40.75
C GLY A 169 -16.37 -33.49 41.51
N ALA A 170 -17.52 -33.06 40.97
CA ALA A 170 -18.83 -33.24 41.63
C ALA A 170 -19.41 -34.65 41.49
N ASP A 171 -18.98 -35.43 40.50
CA ASP A 171 -19.51 -36.76 40.18
C ASP A 171 -18.81 -37.91 40.95
N ARG A 172 -17.86 -37.59 41.85
CA ARG A 172 -17.13 -38.57 42.66
C ARG A 172 -17.54 -38.57 44.14
N ALA A 173 -18.79 -38.24 44.45
CA ALA A 173 -19.32 -38.46 45.79
C ALA A 173 -19.60 -39.97 46.00
N PRO A 174 -19.00 -40.63 47.00
CA PRO A 174 -19.17 -42.06 47.22
C PRO A 174 -20.61 -42.35 47.68
N LYS A 175 -21.31 -43.21 46.93
CA LYS A 175 -22.60 -43.75 47.35
C LYS A 175 -22.36 -44.78 48.46
N THR A 176 -22.41 -44.33 49.70
CA THR A 176 -22.57 -45.21 50.87
C THR A 176 -24.01 -45.68 50.92
N GLY A 177 -24.25 -46.95 50.59
CA GLY A 177 -25.42 -47.69 51.08
C GLY A 177 -24.97 -48.74 52.09
N PRO A 178 -25.85 -49.68 52.48
CA PRO A 178 -27.31 -49.66 52.49
C PRO A 178 -27.90 -49.17 53.83
#